data_AF-A0A8W8J6P1-F1
#
_entry.id   AF-A0A8W8J6P1-F1
#
_cell.length_a   1.000
_cell.length_b   1.000
_cell.length_c   1.000
_cell.angle_alpha   90.00
_cell.angle_beta   90.00
_cell.angle_gamma   90.00
#
_symmetry.space_group_name_H-M   'P 1'
#
loop_
_entity.id
_entity.type
_entity.pdbx_description
1 polymer ?
#
loop_
_entity_poly.entity_id
_entity_poly.type
_entity_poly.pdbx_seq_one_letter_code
_entity_poly.pdbx_strand_id
1 'polypeptide(L)'
;MCSPPVKRKRVEISANVRNKICHYKIFHPRASVTEIRDFINKETSLELGLTTIRETLKNRNITTDARAPRTRHALHEDSCDTEEGSGEEVPVAIWEALTAVRTLIQFLKFHKRTAESEDRKWMSGVLVNLRKLRGALLEKLIPGPEQTRITDFFMNKV
;
A
#
# COMPACT_ATOMS: atom_id res chain seq x y z
N MET A 1 -6.44 15.35 48.90
CA MET A 1 -5.77 14.25 48.18
C MET A 1 -6.32 14.24 46.75
N CYS A 2 -5.46 14.33 45.73
CA CYS A 2 -5.88 14.36 44.33
C CYS A 2 -6.00 12.91 43.83
N SER A 3 -7.20 12.48 43.44
CA SER A 3 -7.43 11.13 42.93
C SER A 3 -6.60 10.89 41.66
N PRO A 4 -5.91 9.74 41.53
CA PRO A 4 -5.16 9.43 40.32
C PRO A 4 -6.12 9.36 39.11
N PRO A 5 -5.70 9.83 37.92
CA PRO A 5 -6.56 9.90 36.76
C PRO A 5 -7.05 8.50 36.39
N VAL A 6 -8.38 8.36 36.27
CA VAL A 6 -9.03 7.10 35.89
C VAL A 6 -8.45 6.63 34.56
N LYS A 7 -7.86 5.43 34.54
CA LYS A 7 -7.36 4.79 33.31
C LYS A 7 -8.53 4.70 32.33
N ARG A 8 -8.53 5.55 31.29
CA ARG A 8 -9.57 5.55 30.25
C ARG A 8 -9.65 4.15 29.66
N LYS A 9 -10.83 3.52 29.79
CA LYS A 9 -11.12 2.21 29.21
C LYS A 9 -10.82 2.29 27.71
N ARG A 10 -9.88 1.46 27.21
CA ARG A 10 -9.59 1.38 25.77
C ARG A 10 -10.91 1.06 25.08
N VAL A 11 -11.40 1.99 24.26
CA VAL A 11 -12.59 1.75 23.44
C VAL A 11 -12.19 0.71 22.41
N GLU A 12 -12.74 -0.50 22.56
CA GLU A 12 -12.53 -1.56 21.59
C GLU A 12 -13.25 -1.20 20.29
N ILE A 13 -12.48 -0.99 19.23
CA ILE A 13 -13.00 -0.78 17.89
C ILE A 13 -13.34 -2.13 17.24
N SER A 14 -14.54 -2.21 16.66
CA SER A 14 -15.00 -3.40 15.96
C SER A 14 -14.06 -3.76 14.79
N ALA A 15 -14.00 -5.04 14.44
CA ALA A 15 -13.16 -5.50 13.33
C ALA A 15 -13.55 -4.85 11.99
N ASN A 16 -14.84 -4.60 11.78
CA ASN A 16 -15.35 -3.92 10.58
C ASN A 16 -14.77 -2.50 10.45
N VAL A 17 -14.81 -1.70 11.51
CA VAL A 17 -14.27 -0.34 11.54
C VAL A 17 -12.76 -0.35 11.28
N ARG A 18 -12.03 -1.28 11.90
CA ARG A 18 -10.59 -1.47 11.64
C ARG A 18 -10.28 -1.76 10.17
N ASN A 19 -11.08 -2.61 9.53
CA ASN A 19 -10.90 -2.95 8.13
C ASN A 19 -11.20 -1.75 7.23
N LYS A 20 -12.28 -0.99 7.49
CA LYS A 20 -12.59 0.23 6.73
C LYS A 20 -11.47 1.27 6.79
N ILE A 21 -10.90 1.51 7.98
CA ILE A 21 -9.73 2.39 8.15
C ILE A 21 -8.57 1.96 7.25
N CYS A 22 -8.24 0.67 7.26
CA CYS A 22 -7.15 0.12 6.47
C CYS A 22 -7.44 0.22 4.96
N HIS A 23 -8.66 -0.11 4.55
CA HIS A 23 -9.08 -0.05 3.14
C HIS A 23 -8.97 1.37 2.61
N TYR A 24 -9.51 2.34 3.34
CA TYR A 24 -9.49 3.73 2.90
C TYR A 24 -8.06 4.20 2.65
N LYS A 25 -7.11 3.89 3.54
CA LYS A 25 -5.70 4.25 3.33
C LYS A 25 -5.04 3.52 2.15
N ILE A 26 -5.44 2.27 1.89
CA ILE A 26 -4.93 1.49 0.75
C ILE A 26 -5.43 2.07 -0.59
N PHE A 27 -6.72 2.41 -0.68
CA PHE A 27 -7.32 3.00 -1.89
C PHE A 27 -7.00 4.48 -2.07
N HIS A 28 -6.70 5.18 -0.98
CA HIS A 28 -6.27 6.58 -0.98
C HIS A 28 -4.92 6.72 -0.25
N PRO A 29 -3.79 6.34 -0.89
CA PRO A 29 -2.47 6.33 -0.24
C PRO A 29 -2.05 7.70 0.29
N ARG A 30 -2.52 8.79 -0.34
CA ARG A 30 -2.24 10.17 0.08
C ARG A 30 -3.16 10.67 1.18
N ALA A 31 -4.23 9.94 1.52
CA ALA A 31 -5.15 10.34 2.56
C ALA A 31 -4.42 10.47 3.90
N SER A 32 -4.59 11.63 4.52
CA SER A 32 -4.16 11.95 5.86
C SER A 32 -4.97 11.18 6.89
N VAL A 33 -4.40 11.03 8.09
CA VAL A 33 -5.09 10.40 9.24
C VAL A 33 -6.37 11.16 9.59
N THR A 34 -6.38 12.48 9.43
CA THR A 34 -7.54 13.35 9.62
C THR A 34 -8.65 13.06 8.63
N GLU A 35 -8.34 12.96 7.33
CA GLU A 35 -9.33 12.61 6.30
C GLU A 35 -9.94 11.22 6.54
N ILE A 36 -9.10 10.24 6.91
CA ILE A 36 -9.57 8.89 7.26
C ILE A 36 -10.52 8.95 8.46
N ARG A 37 -10.17 9.69 9.51
CA ARG A 37 -11.02 9.86 10.69
C ARG A 37 -12.36 10.45 10.29
N ASP A 38 -12.35 11.54 9.53
CA ASP A 38 -13.57 12.29 9.19
C ASP A 38 -14.50 11.43 8.34
N PHE A 39 -13.94 10.66 7.39
CA PHE A 39 -14.69 9.68 6.62
C PHE A 39 -15.34 8.62 7.52
N ILE A 40 -14.56 7.98 8.40
CA ILE A 40 -15.07 6.88 9.24
C ILE A 40 -16.09 7.38 10.26
N ASN A 41 -15.87 8.54 10.86
CA ASN A 41 -16.80 9.13 11.82
C ASN A 41 -18.13 9.47 11.15
N LYS A 42 -18.09 10.00 9.92
CA LYS A 42 -19.29 10.28 9.12
C LYS A 42 -20.04 9.00 8.74
N GLU A 43 -19.33 7.93 8.42
CA GLU A 43 -19.94 6.68 7.94
C GLU A 43 -20.45 5.77 9.06
N THR A 44 -19.83 5.81 10.25
CA THR A 44 -20.10 4.86 11.34
C THR A 44 -20.75 5.48 12.57
N SER A 45 -20.98 6.80 12.58
CA SER A 45 -21.48 7.57 13.74
C SER A 45 -20.65 7.36 15.02
N LEU A 46 -19.39 6.93 14.87
CA LEU A 46 -18.44 6.75 15.96
C LEU A 46 -17.51 7.95 16.01
N GLU A 47 -17.19 8.45 17.20
CA GLU A 47 -16.15 9.46 17.38
C GLU A 47 -14.78 8.81 17.62
N LEU A 48 -14.09 8.47 16.54
CA LEU A 48 -12.74 7.92 16.65
C LEU A 48 -11.70 9.03 16.83
N GLY A 49 -10.79 8.80 17.77
CA GLY A 49 -9.60 9.64 17.95
C GLY A 49 -8.53 9.37 16.89
N LEU A 50 -7.72 10.39 16.56
CA LEU A 50 -6.60 10.27 15.62
C LEU A 50 -5.57 9.21 16.05
N THR A 51 -5.37 9.06 17.36
CA THR A 51 -4.49 8.03 17.94
C THR A 51 -4.98 6.63 17.60
N THR A 52 -6.29 6.37 17.68
CA THR A 52 -6.91 5.09 17.33
C THR A 52 -6.69 4.74 15.86
N ILE A 53 -6.82 5.72 14.96
CA ILE A 53 -6.54 5.52 13.53
C ILE A 53 -5.06 5.18 13.30
N ARG A 54 -4.13 5.93 13.91
CA ARG A 54 -2.68 5.67 13.81
C ARG A 54 -2.31 4.31 14.36
N GLU A 55 -2.81 3.93 15.54
CA GLU A 55 -2.58 2.61 16.13
C GLU A 55 -3.15 1.50 15.23
N THR A 56 -4.33 1.70 14.64
CA THR A 56 -4.94 0.71 13.72
C THR A 56 -4.08 0.49 12.48
N LEU A 57 -3.61 1.56 11.85
CA LEU A 57 -2.74 1.47 10.67
C LEU A 57 -1.37 0.87 11.02
N LYS A 58 -0.78 1.28 12.16
CA LYS A 58 0.50 0.75 12.66
C LYS A 58 0.42 -0.75 12.96
N ASN A 59 -0.62 -1.19 13.67
CA ASN A 59 -0.82 -2.61 14.02
C ASN A 59 -1.02 -3.51 12.78
N ARG A 60 -1.34 -2.91 11.63
CA ARG A 60 -1.51 -3.60 10.34
C ARG A 60 -0.33 -3.37 9.39
N ASN A 61 0.75 -2.73 9.83
CA ASN A 61 1.91 -2.36 9.03
C ASN A 61 1.55 -1.52 7.78
N ILE A 62 0.57 -0.62 7.89
CA ILE A 62 0.19 0.31 6.83
C ILE A 62 0.84 1.66 7.11
N THR A 63 1.69 2.14 6.20
CA THR A 63 2.38 3.41 6.38
C THR A 63 1.41 4.59 6.36
N THR A 64 1.57 5.49 7.33
CA THR A 64 0.84 6.75 7.40
C THR A 64 1.51 7.86 6.60
N ASP A 65 2.78 7.69 6.22
CA ASP A 65 3.50 8.69 5.45
C ASP A 65 2.89 8.84 4.06
N ALA A 66 2.30 10.00 3.81
CA ALA A 66 1.78 10.41 2.50
C ALA A 66 2.89 10.77 1.51
N ARG A 67 4.17 10.77 1.95
CA ARG A 67 5.30 10.91 1.06
C ARG A 67 5.45 9.60 0.28
N ALA A 68 5.22 9.67 -1.04
CA ALA A 68 5.89 8.78 -1.97
C ALA A 68 7.36 8.64 -1.51
N PRO A 69 7.99 7.46 -1.59
CA PRO A 69 9.40 7.34 -1.28
C PRO A 69 10.11 8.46 -2.05
N ARG A 70 10.73 9.41 -1.34
CA ARG A 70 11.56 10.42 -1.99
C ARG A 70 12.60 9.61 -2.74
N THR A 71 12.50 9.57 -4.07
CA THR A 71 13.63 9.24 -4.91
C THR A 71 14.73 10.17 -4.46
N ARG A 72 15.71 9.59 -3.77
CA ARG A 72 16.87 10.29 -3.26
C ARG A 72 17.70 10.61 -4.50
N HIS A 73 17.40 11.73 -5.16
CA HIS A 73 18.31 12.33 -6.12
C HIS A 73 19.51 12.84 -5.32
N ALA A 74 20.55 12.02 -5.28
CA ALA A 74 21.90 12.42 -4.93
C ALA A 74 22.84 11.30 -5.37
N LEU A 75 23.50 11.48 -6.51
CA LEU A 75 24.90 11.88 -6.49
C LEU A 75 25.23 12.67 -7.76
N HIS A 76 26.21 13.53 -7.56
CA HIS A 76 26.61 14.67 -8.35
C HIS A 76 27.26 14.24 -9.68
N GLU A 77 27.28 15.18 -10.63
CA GLU A 77 28.01 15.12 -11.90
C GLU A 77 29.43 14.59 -11.72
N ASP A 78 29.79 13.57 -12.50
CA ASP A 78 31.09 13.49 -13.14
C ASP A 78 30.90 12.84 -14.52
N SER A 79 31.49 13.52 -15.50
CA SER A 79 31.42 13.30 -16.94
C SER A 79 31.78 11.87 -17.40
N CYS A 80 31.00 11.34 -18.34
CA CYS A 80 31.53 10.72 -19.55
C CYS A 80 30.41 10.53 -20.57
N ASP A 81 30.68 10.99 -21.80
CA ASP A 81 29.88 10.77 -23.00
C ASP A 81 29.53 9.30 -23.18
N THR A 82 28.25 8.96 -23.29
CA THR A 82 27.80 7.81 -24.08
C THR A 82 26.33 8.00 -24.46
N GLU A 83 26.11 8.23 -25.75
CA GLU A 83 24.97 7.85 -26.59
C GLU A 83 23.54 8.05 -26.04
N GLU A 84 22.75 8.80 -26.80
CA GLU A 84 21.30 8.89 -26.72
C GLU A 84 20.65 7.50 -26.66
N GLY A 85 20.47 6.98 -25.44
CA GLY A 85 19.53 5.92 -25.15
C GLY A 85 18.14 6.52 -25.31
N SER A 86 17.50 6.25 -26.45
CA SER A 86 16.13 6.65 -26.76
C SER A 86 15.23 6.42 -25.53
N GLY A 87 14.82 7.52 -24.90
CA GLY A 87 13.87 7.50 -23.81
C GLY A 87 12.51 7.05 -24.34
N GLU A 88 12.33 5.74 -24.48
CA GLU A 88 11.03 5.14 -24.67
C GLU A 88 10.29 5.32 -23.34
N GLU A 89 9.57 6.44 -23.23
CA GLU A 89 8.73 6.73 -22.08
C GLU A 89 7.78 5.56 -21.90
N VAL A 90 7.92 4.85 -20.79
CA VAL A 90 6.98 3.83 -20.34
C VAL A 90 5.57 4.39 -20.50
N PRO A 91 4.72 3.81 -21.36
CA PRO A 91 3.40 4.36 -21.59
C PRO A 91 2.66 4.44 -20.26
N VAL A 92 2.14 5.63 -19.92
CA VAL A 92 1.48 5.92 -18.63
C VAL A 92 0.45 4.84 -18.28
N ALA A 93 -0.27 4.32 -19.27
CA ALA A 93 -1.24 3.23 -19.13
C ALA A 93 -0.64 1.93 -18.56
N ILE A 94 0.60 1.56 -18.92
CA ILE A 94 1.26 0.35 -18.40
C ILE A 94 1.71 0.57 -16.95
N TRP A 95 2.18 1.78 -16.61
CA TRP A 95 2.52 2.13 -15.23
C TRP A 95 1.31 2.12 -14.30
N GLU A 96 0.18 2.66 -14.77
CA GLU A 96 -1.11 2.60 -14.07
C GLU A 96 -1.60 1.16 -13.89
N ALA A 97 -1.49 0.33 -14.94
CA ALA A 97 -1.83 -1.08 -14.87
C ALA A 97 -0.96 -1.86 -13.85
N LEU A 98 0.36 -1.63 -13.84
CA LEU A 98 1.26 -2.24 -12.86
C LEU A 98 0.93 -1.81 -11.43
N THR A 99 0.59 -0.54 -11.24
CA THR A 99 0.17 0.02 -9.95
C THR A 99 -1.12 -0.63 -9.48
N ALA A 100 -2.12 -0.76 -10.35
CA ALA A 100 -3.38 -1.42 -10.04
C ALA A 100 -3.19 -2.90 -9.66
N VAL A 101 -2.37 -3.65 -10.43
CA VAL A 101 -2.05 -5.05 -10.12
C VAL A 101 -1.34 -5.18 -8.78
N ARG A 102 -0.39 -4.29 -8.46
CA ARG A 102 0.28 -4.25 -7.16
C ARG A 102 -0.71 -4.04 -6.01
N THR A 103 -1.59 -3.06 -6.14
CA THR A 103 -2.61 -2.74 -5.13
C THR A 103 -3.54 -3.93 -4.90
N LEU A 104 -4.00 -4.59 -5.97
CA LEU A 104 -4.88 -5.76 -5.86
C LEU A 104 -4.19 -6.96 -5.20
N ILE A 105 -2.89 -7.18 -5.49
CA ILE A 105 -2.09 -8.21 -4.80
C ILE A 105 -1.99 -7.91 -3.30
N GLN A 106 -1.75 -6.66 -2.91
CA GLN A 106 -1.67 -6.26 -1.51
C GLN A 106 -3.03 -6.43 -0.80
N PHE A 107 -4.11 -6.03 -1.45
CA PHE A 107 -5.48 -6.20 -0.97
C PHE A 107 -5.81 -7.68 -0.70
N LEU A 108 -5.58 -8.56 -1.69
CA LEU A 108 -5.87 -9.98 -1.54
C LEU A 108 -4.97 -10.65 -0.49
N LYS A 109 -3.70 -10.24 -0.39
CA LYS A 109 -2.80 -10.72 0.69
C LYS A 109 -3.34 -10.31 2.08
N PHE A 110 -3.92 -9.13 2.20
CA PHE A 110 -4.53 -8.66 3.44
C PHE A 110 -5.78 -9.48 3.80
N HIS A 111 -6.74 -9.60 2.89
CA HIS A 111 -7.99 -10.32 3.14
C HIS A 111 -7.81 -11.81 3.34
N LYS A 112 -6.86 -12.44 2.64
CA LYS A 112 -6.57 -13.86 2.81
C LYS A 112 -6.17 -14.19 4.26
N ARG A 113 -5.63 -13.25 5.04
CA ARG A 113 -5.26 -13.51 6.46
C ARG A 113 -6.47 -13.70 7.37
N THR A 114 -7.62 -13.14 7.00
CA THR A 114 -8.84 -13.14 7.82
C THR A 114 -10.00 -13.91 7.17
N ALA A 115 -9.81 -14.42 5.95
CA ALA A 115 -10.83 -15.13 5.20
C ALA A 115 -10.96 -16.60 5.65
N GLU A 116 -12.11 -17.20 5.37
CA GLU A 116 -12.40 -18.60 5.66
C GLU A 116 -11.61 -19.56 4.74
N SER A 117 -11.69 -20.88 4.97
CA SER A 117 -10.78 -21.83 4.31
C SER A 117 -10.94 -21.89 2.79
N GLU A 118 -12.16 -21.79 2.27
CA GLU A 118 -12.45 -21.82 0.83
C GLU A 118 -12.06 -20.51 0.15
N ASP A 119 -12.47 -19.37 0.73
CA ASP A 119 -12.05 -18.05 0.26
C ASP A 119 -10.54 -17.89 0.23
N ARG A 120 -9.83 -18.44 1.22
CA ARG A 120 -8.36 -18.44 1.25
C ARG A 120 -7.75 -19.20 0.08
N LYS A 121 -8.33 -20.35 -0.31
CA LYS A 121 -7.88 -21.12 -1.48
C LYS A 121 -8.14 -20.33 -2.76
N TRP A 122 -9.35 -19.78 -2.92
CA TRP A 122 -9.70 -18.95 -4.06
C TRP A 122 -8.78 -17.73 -4.20
N MET A 123 -8.60 -16.96 -3.13
CA MET A 123 -7.70 -15.81 -3.09
C MET A 123 -6.24 -16.20 -3.39
N SER A 124 -5.82 -17.41 -3.04
CA SER A 124 -4.48 -17.92 -3.40
C SER A 124 -4.34 -18.11 -4.90
N GLY A 125 -5.35 -18.69 -5.56
CA GLY A 125 -5.38 -18.84 -7.01
C GLY A 125 -5.34 -17.50 -7.72
N VAL A 126 -6.16 -16.53 -7.28
CA VAL A 126 -6.17 -15.18 -7.85
C VAL A 126 -4.81 -14.50 -7.67
N LEU A 127 -4.18 -14.62 -6.49
CA LEU A 127 -2.84 -14.07 -6.24
C LEU A 127 -1.77 -14.64 -7.17
N VAL A 128 -1.87 -15.91 -7.58
CA VAL A 128 -0.95 -16.51 -8.56
C VAL A 128 -1.16 -15.87 -9.93
N ASN A 129 -2.40 -15.74 -10.38
CA ASN A 129 -2.72 -15.15 -11.69
C ASN A 129 -2.30 -13.68 -11.77
N LEU A 130 -2.49 -12.90 -10.70
CA LEU A 130 -2.06 -11.50 -10.66
C LEU A 130 -0.53 -11.34 -10.69
N ARG A 131 0.24 -12.26 -10.09
CA ARG A 131 1.71 -12.25 -10.21
C ARG A 131 2.17 -12.56 -11.63
N LYS A 132 1.50 -13.50 -12.31
CA LYS A 132 1.77 -13.79 -13.72
C LYS A 132 1.45 -12.59 -14.62
N LEU A 133 0.30 -11.95 -14.42
CA LEU A 133 -0.09 -10.74 -15.14
C LEU A 133 0.92 -9.61 -14.92
N ARG A 134 1.40 -9.42 -13.68
CA ARG A 134 2.47 -8.46 -13.38
C ARG A 134 3.75 -8.79 -14.17
N GLY A 135 4.17 -10.05 -14.19
CA GLY A 135 5.33 -10.50 -14.97
C GLY A 135 5.18 -10.16 -16.45
N ALA A 136 4.05 -10.51 -17.06
CA ALA A 136 3.76 -10.21 -18.46
C ALA A 136 3.72 -8.69 -18.76
N LEU A 137 3.22 -7.87 -17.84
CA LEU A 137 3.26 -6.41 -17.99
C LEU A 137 4.68 -5.85 -17.91
N LEU A 138 5.54 -6.44 -17.07
CA LEU A 138 6.96 -6.07 -16.99
C LEU A 138 7.75 -6.53 -18.22
N GLU A 139 7.42 -7.69 -18.80
CA GLU A 139 7.99 -8.18 -20.07
C GLU A 139 7.72 -7.22 -21.23
N LYS A 140 6.54 -6.61 -21.28
CA LYS A 140 6.20 -5.60 -22.29
C LYS A 140 6.96 -4.28 -22.13
N LEU A 141 7.48 -4.01 -20.93
CA LEU A 141 8.16 -2.75 -20.61
C LEU A 141 9.67 -2.84 -20.79
N ILE A 142 10.26 -3.98 -20.44
CA ILE A 142 11.70 -4.19 -20.49
C ILE A 142 11.94 -5.63 -20.95
N PRO A 143 12.18 -5.83 -22.25
CA PRO A 143 12.61 -7.13 -22.74
C PRO A 143 14.06 -7.37 -22.31
N GLY A 144 14.29 -8.36 -21.43
CA GLY A 144 15.65 -8.82 -21.07
C GLY A 144 15.93 -8.93 -19.56
N PRO A 145 17.18 -9.28 -19.19
CA PRO A 145 17.57 -9.58 -17.81
C PRO A 145 17.53 -8.38 -16.85
N GLU A 146 17.34 -7.15 -17.35
CA GLU A 146 17.12 -5.96 -16.52
C GLU A 146 15.80 -5.99 -15.74
N GLN A 147 14.88 -6.90 -16.09
CA GLN A 147 13.68 -7.19 -15.31
C GLN A 147 13.97 -7.41 -13.84
N THR A 148 15.05 -8.09 -13.49
CA THR A 148 15.32 -8.50 -12.10
C THR A 148 15.46 -7.27 -11.20
N ARG A 149 16.11 -6.20 -11.67
CA ARG A 149 16.33 -4.96 -10.88
C ARG A 149 15.05 -4.17 -10.61
N ILE A 150 14.16 -4.04 -11.59
CA ILE A 150 12.87 -3.35 -11.39
C ILE A 150 11.88 -4.24 -10.63
N THR A 151 11.93 -5.55 -10.87
CA THR A 151 11.16 -6.50 -10.07
C THR A 151 11.56 -6.40 -8.60
N ASP A 152 12.85 -6.27 -8.28
CA ASP A 152 13.37 -6.02 -6.93
C ASP A 152 12.95 -4.66 -6.37
N PHE A 153 12.96 -3.59 -7.17
CA PHE A 153 12.42 -2.28 -6.78
C PHE A 153 10.93 -2.35 -6.39
N PHE A 154 10.14 -3.18 -7.07
CA PHE A 154 8.74 -3.40 -6.75
C PHE A 154 8.50 -4.49 -5.68
N MET A 155 9.47 -5.39 -5.43
CA MET A 155 9.39 -6.45 -4.42
C MET A 155 9.90 -6.02 -3.05
N ASN A 156 10.80 -5.04 -2.97
CA ASN A 156 11.41 -4.59 -1.71
C ASN A 156 11.49 -3.06 -1.63
N LYS A 157 10.63 -2.47 -0.78
CA LYS A 157 11.09 -1.78 0.41
C LYS A 157 10.09 -1.96 1.56
N VAL A 158 10.67 -2.46 2.64
CA VAL A 158 10.25 -2.43 4.05
C VAL A 158 9.73 -1.05 4.44
#